data_AF-A0A1Y4DW96-F1
#
_entry.id   AF-A0A1Y4DW96-F1
#
_cell.length_a   1.000
_cell.length_b   1.000
_cell.length_c   1.000
_cell.angle_alpha   90.00
_cell.angle_beta   90.00
_cell.angle_gamma   90.00
#
_symmetry.space_group_name_H-M   'P 1'
#
loop_
_entity.id
_entity.type
_entity.pdbx_description
1 polymer ?
#
loop_
_entity_poly.entity_id
_entity_poly.type
_entity_poly.pdbx_seq_one_letter_code
_entity_poly.pdbx_strand_id
1 'polypeptide(L)'
;MPKLIKSREADAADVRTVGIPRGLLYYRYHTLWRTFFERLSRTVVVDQPSTRATFAAGDAVSVDECCLASKLYMGHVLALLDGRGLDPAGNPRPVDALFIPSTANFGQLKHFCTKFQALPDLVANSLYERHPRILSFAVDELEAHISLREGLMELGARLGERPRDVKAAIHAALHEQQRAEEMLARAQRDLLDSIERLPRGGRPLTILVAAHPYVAHDPFVGGAVEDALRAAGAEVIYADEYDRERAYKKSFEFSATLPWIVNRELVGAILALHDRVDGIVIMSAFPCGPDSMTDDAVQRCVHGKPILALTVDAQSGTAGVETRIESFVDILRYQQKGGYLHD
;
A
#
# COMPACT_ATOMS: atom_id res chain seq x y z
N MET A 1 -15.43 -22.50 23.13
CA MET A 1 -15.55 -21.11 22.61
C MET A 1 -15.57 -20.15 23.79
N PRO A 2 -14.42 -19.55 24.16
CA PRO A 2 -14.41 -18.48 25.15
C PRO A 2 -15.14 -17.29 24.54
N LYS A 3 -16.13 -16.77 25.27
CA LYS A 3 -16.86 -15.56 24.91
C LYS A 3 -15.86 -14.41 24.74
N LEU A 4 -15.95 -13.69 23.61
CA LEU A 4 -15.30 -12.40 23.40
C LEU A 4 -15.43 -11.56 24.68
N ILE A 5 -14.30 -11.04 25.11
CA ILE A 5 -14.08 -10.32 26.36
C ILE A 5 -15.17 -9.23 26.51
N LYS A 6 -15.98 -9.37 27.56
CA LYS A 6 -16.91 -8.33 28.02
C LYS A 6 -16.12 -7.05 28.31
N SER A 7 -16.55 -5.94 27.70
CA SER A 7 -16.16 -4.55 28.00
C SER A 7 -14.69 -4.35 28.35
N ARG A 8 -13.84 -4.11 27.34
CA ARG A 8 -12.58 -3.42 27.63
C ARG A 8 -12.94 -2.04 28.18
N GLU A 9 -12.48 -1.78 29.40
CA GLU A 9 -12.44 -0.43 29.97
C GLU A 9 -11.85 0.54 28.95
N ALA A 10 -12.17 1.83 29.04
CA ALA A 10 -11.64 2.86 28.16
C ALA A 10 -10.14 3.10 28.45
N ASP A 11 -9.31 2.10 28.16
CA ASP A 11 -7.86 1.99 28.40
C ASP A 11 -7.03 2.99 27.58
N ALA A 12 -7.68 3.68 26.64
CA ALA A 12 -7.10 4.69 25.78
C ALA A 12 -7.90 6.00 25.74
N ALA A 13 -8.75 6.27 26.74
CA ALA A 13 -9.57 7.49 26.80
C ALA A 13 -8.75 8.79 26.86
N ASP A 14 -7.53 8.72 27.40
CA ASP A 14 -6.60 9.84 27.53
C ASP A 14 -5.84 10.15 26.23
N VAL A 15 -5.85 9.26 25.23
CA VAL A 15 -5.15 9.47 23.95
C VAL A 15 -5.78 10.61 23.17
N ARG A 16 -4.99 11.66 22.89
CA ARG A 16 -5.38 12.83 22.09
C ARG A 16 -4.67 12.88 20.75
N THR A 17 -3.44 12.37 20.69
CA THR A 17 -2.59 12.37 19.50
C THR A 17 -2.23 10.94 19.11
N VAL A 18 -2.59 10.56 17.89
CA VAL A 18 -2.39 9.21 17.35
C VAL A 18 -1.35 9.26 16.24
N GLY A 19 -0.24 8.56 16.43
CA GLY A 19 0.79 8.39 15.41
C GLY A 19 0.42 7.27 14.44
N ILE A 20 0.42 7.55 13.14
CA ILE A 20 0.23 6.55 12.09
C ILE A 20 1.54 6.44 11.30
N PRO A 21 2.26 5.31 11.36
CA PRO A 21 3.49 5.14 10.58
C PRO A 21 3.20 5.22 9.08
N ARG A 22 4.00 5.99 8.33
CA ARG A 22 3.86 6.17 6.87
C ARG A 22 4.38 4.96 6.06
N GLY A 23 3.94 3.76 6.39
CA GLY A 23 4.35 2.54 5.71
C GLY A 23 3.20 1.55 5.53
N LEU A 24 3.42 0.55 4.67
CA LEU A 24 2.51 -0.59 4.51
C LEU A 24 1.08 -0.15 4.18
N LEU A 25 0.08 -0.52 5.00
CA LEU A 25 -1.33 -0.20 4.76
C LEU A 25 -1.66 1.29 4.83
N TYR A 26 -0.74 2.16 5.28
CA TYR A 26 -0.90 3.61 5.20
C TYR A 26 -1.27 4.07 3.78
N TYR A 27 -0.49 3.65 2.79
CA TYR A 27 -0.72 4.02 1.39
C TYR A 27 -2.09 3.54 0.87
N ARG A 28 -2.68 2.53 1.51
CA ARG A 28 -3.98 1.97 1.14
C ARG A 28 -5.16 2.61 1.89
N TYR A 29 -5.00 2.94 3.17
CA TYR A 29 -6.09 3.24 4.11
C TYR A 29 -5.89 4.53 4.94
N HIS A 30 -4.90 5.37 4.65
CA HIS A 30 -4.67 6.59 5.42
C HIS A 30 -5.90 7.51 5.47
N THR A 31 -6.67 7.64 4.38
CA THR A 31 -7.90 8.45 4.34
C THR A 31 -8.93 7.95 5.33
N LEU A 32 -9.17 6.63 5.36
CA LEU A 32 -10.06 5.98 6.33
C LEU A 32 -9.61 6.26 7.76
N TRP A 33 -8.35 5.95 8.08
CA TRP A 33 -7.83 6.06 9.44
C TRP A 33 -7.83 7.50 9.93
N ARG A 34 -7.36 8.43 9.08
CA ARG A 34 -7.33 9.85 9.39
C ARG A 34 -8.74 10.37 9.70
N THR A 35 -9.68 10.10 8.80
CA THR A 35 -11.07 10.54 8.96
C THR A 35 -11.69 9.96 10.22
N PHE A 36 -11.44 8.68 10.53
CA PHE A 36 -11.96 8.04 11.74
C PHE A 36 -11.47 8.73 13.01
N PHE A 37 -10.16 8.94 13.16
CA PHE A 37 -9.60 9.57 14.36
C PHE A 37 -9.97 11.06 14.47
N GLU A 38 -9.94 11.81 13.37
CA GLU A 38 -10.32 13.23 13.37
C GLU A 38 -11.80 13.44 13.67
N ARG A 39 -12.70 12.57 13.17
CA ARG A 39 -14.14 12.59 13.54
C ARG A 39 -14.37 12.33 15.01
N LEU A 40 -13.46 11.59 15.62
CA LEU A 40 -13.41 11.37 17.05
C LEU A 40 -12.61 12.48 17.76
N SER A 41 -12.23 13.60 17.12
CA SER A 41 -11.48 14.69 17.78
C SER A 41 -10.08 14.28 18.30
N ARG A 42 -9.43 13.30 17.65
CA ARG A 42 -8.02 12.99 17.86
C ARG A 42 -7.19 13.69 16.79
N THR A 43 -6.01 14.18 17.16
CA THR A 43 -5.03 14.67 16.18
C THR A 43 -4.27 13.48 15.59
N VAL A 44 -4.22 13.40 14.27
CA VAL A 44 -3.45 12.39 13.56
C VAL A 44 -2.09 12.95 13.20
N VAL A 45 -1.05 12.25 13.61
CA VAL A 45 0.35 12.60 13.35
C VAL A 45 0.96 11.52 12.46
N VAL A 46 1.65 11.93 11.41
CA VAL A 46 2.30 11.02 10.46
C VAL A 46 3.75 11.46 10.35
N ASP A 47 4.67 10.51 10.25
CA ASP A 47 6.07 10.85 10.09
C ASP A 47 6.42 11.25 8.64
N GLN A 48 7.67 11.67 8.47
CA GLN A 48 8.19 12.18 7.20
C GLN A 48 8.27 11.07 6.14
N PRO A 49 8.35 11.44 4.83
CA PRO A 49 8.61 10.47 3.78
C PRO A 49 9.86 9.64 4.04
N SER A 50 9.83 8.39 3.56
CA SER A 50 10.92 7.43 3.70
C SER A 50 12.24 7.98 3.17
N THR A 51 13.31 7.68 3.91
CA THR A 51 14.69 7.98 3.52
C THR A 51 15.56 6.77 3.78
N ARG A 52 16.80 6.80 3.27
CA ARG A 52 17.81 5.80 3.62
C ARG A 52 18.06 5.71 5.13
N ALA A 53 17.94 6.83 5.84
CA ALA A 53 18.07 6.85 7.30
C ALA A 53 16.86 6.20 8.00
N THR A 54 15.65 6.41 7.47
CA THR A 54 14.44 5.71 7.96
C THR A 54 14.59 4.21 7.78
N PHE A 55 15.03 3.76 6.60
CA PHE A 55 15.30 2.35 6.35
C PHE A 55 16.37 1.80 7.31
N ALA A 56 17.52 2.45 7.43
CA ALA A 56 18.62 1.96 8.27
C ALA A 56 18.23 1.83 9.75
N ALA A 57 17.43 2.78 10.27
CA ALA A 57 16.91 2.70 11.62
C ALA A 57 15.97 1.49 11.81
N GLY A 58 15.10 1.24 10.83
CA GLY A 58 14.18 0.12 10.86
C GLY A 58 14.85 -1.25 10.67
N ASP A 59 15.86 -1.33 9.81
CA ASP A 59 16.69 -2.51 9.58
C ASP A 59 17.39 -2.95 10.87
N ALA A 60 17.95 -1.99 11.62
CA ALA A 60 18.66 -2.26 12.89
C ALA A 60 17.80 -2.89 14.00
N VAL A 61 16.47 -2.82 13.90
CA VAL A 61 15.51 -3.38 14.89
C VAL A 61 14.65 -4.50 14.30
N SER A 62 14.95 -4.92 13.08
CA SER A 62 14.21 -5.96 12.35
C SER A 62 15.03 -7.24 12.25
N VAL A 63 14.34 -8.37 12.11
CA VAL A 63 14.99 -9.63 11.73
C VAL A 63 15.44 -9.55 10.27
N ASP A 64 16.61 -10.11 9.96
CA ASP A 64 17.24 -10.04 8.64
C ASP A 64 16.31 -10.47 7.50
N GLU A 65 15.54 -11.54 7.70
CA GLU A 65 14.58 -12.11 6.74
C GLU A 65 13.33 -11.25 6.50
N CYS A 66 13.21 -10.09 7.16
CA CYS A 66 12.07 -9.21 6.93
C CYS A 66 12.18 -8.47 5.60
N CYS A 67 11.11 -8.51 4.79
CA CYS A 67 11.00 -7.66 3.60
C CYS A 67 11.30 -6.17 3.85
N LEU A 68 11.87 -5.51 2.83
CA LEU A 68 12.22 -4.09 2.78
C LEU A 68 11.11 -3.18 3.32
N ALA A 69 9.86 -3.41 2.90
CA ALA A 69 8.71 -2.63 3.34
C ALA A 69 8.41 -2.77 4.84
N SER A 70 8.63 -3.96 5.41
CA SER A 70 8.48 -4.21 6.84
C SER A 70 9.58 -3.53 7.65
N LYS A 71 10.81 -3.52 7.12
CA LYS A 71 11.94 -2.82 7.75
C LYS A 71 11.70 -1.30 7.73
N LEU A 72 11.27 -0.74 6.60
CA LEU A 72 10.85 0.66 6.51
C LEU A 72 9.76 0.99 7.52
N TYR A 73 8.74 0.14 7.66
CA TYR A 73 7.67 0.32 8.64
C TYR A 73 8.20 0.47 10.08
N MET A 74 9.16 -0.37 10.48
CA MET A 74 9.82 -0.25 11.78
C MET A 74 10.58 1.08 11.93
N GLY A 75 11.19 1.56 10.85
CA GLY A 75 11.82 2.89 10.80
C GLY A 75 10.84 4.03 11.03
N HIS A 76 9.66 3.98 10.41
CA HIS A 76 8.58 4.96 10.62
C HIS A 76 8.04 4.92 12.06
N VAL A 77 7.90 3.72 12.63
CA VAL A 77 7.51 3.54 14.03
C VAL A 77 8.53 4.20 14.96
N LEU A 78 9.83 3.96 14.74
CA LEU A 78 10.90 4.61 15.50
C LEU A 78 10.85 6.13 15.35
N ALA A 79 10.67 6.65 14.13
CA ALA A 79 10.56 8.08 13.89
C ALA A 79 9.43 8.73 14.71
N LEU A 80 8.26 8.10 14.78
CA LEU A 80 7.15 8.57 15.61
C LEU A 80 7.46 8.52 17.11
N LEU A 81 8.08 7.43 17.60
CA LEU A 81 8.51 7.30 18.99
C LEU A 81 9.59 8.32 19.38
N ASP A 82 10.42 8.73 18.42
CA ASP A 82 11.45 9.76 18.60
C ASP A 82 10.89 11.19 18.47
N GLY A 83 9.57 11.36 18.32
CA GLY A 83 8.93 12.68 18.19
C GLY A 83 9.13 13.36 16.83
N ARG A 84 9.51 12.61 15.79
CA ARG A 84 9.70 13.11 14.41
C ARG A 84 8.42 13.05 13.57
N GLY A 85 7.27 12.90 14.21
CA GLY A 85 5.96 12.98 13.57
C GLY A 85 5.54 14.42 13.31
N LEU A 86 4.80 14.64 12.22
CA LEU A 86 4.20 15.93 11.89
C LEU A 86 2.67 15.90 12.05
N ASP A 87 2.12 16.95 12.63
CA ASP A 87 0.68 17.18 12.67
C ASP A 87 0.13 17.65 11.29
N PRO A 88 -1.19 17.79 11.12
CA PRO A 88 -1.79 18.24 9.86
C PRO A 88 -1.32 19.61 9.37
N ALA A 89 -0.77 20.46 10.24
CA ALA A 89 -0.22 21.76 9.91
C ALA A 89 1.29 21.70 9.59
N GLY A 90 1.90 20.51 9.64
CA GLY A 90 3.32 20.30 9.36
C GLY A 90 4.23 20.58 10.55
N ASN A 91 3.69 20.70 11.77
CA ASN A 91 4.49 20.96 12.96
C ASN A 91 4.92 19.65 13.64
N PRO A 92 6.16 19.55 14.14
CA PRO A 92 6.59 18.43 14.96
C PRO A 92 5.66 18.26 16.16
N ARG A 93 5.16 17.04 16.37
CA ARG A 93 4.24 16.73 17.46
C ARG A 93 4.49 15.34 18.04
N PRO A 94 4.67 15.21 19.37
CA PRO A 94 4.75 13.90 20.01
C PRO A 94 3.40 13.19 19.95
N VAL A 95 3.43 11.86 19.98
CA VAL A 95 2.23 11.02 19.91
C VAL A 95 1.98 10.35 21.26
N ASP A 96 0.72 10.25 21.65
CA ASP A 96 0.34 9.57 22.90
C ASP A 96 0.31 8.05 22.70
N ALA A 97 -0.01 7.61 21.47
CA ALA A 97 -0.01 6.21 21.08
C ALA A 97 0.18 6.05 19.56
N LEU A 98 0.69 4.88 19.16
CA LEU A 98 0.84 4.47 17.78
C LEU A 98 -0.39 3.66 17.34
N PHE A 99 -1.00 4.02 16.21
CA PHE A 99 -2.04 3.21 15.60
C PHE A 99 -1.43 2.19 14.63
N ILE A 100 -1.56 0.91 14.99
CA ILE A 100 -1.00 -0.23 14.27
C ILE A 100 -2.11 -1.29 14.20
N PRO A 101 -2.83 -1.43 13.09
CA PRO A 101 -3.91 -2.42 12.99
C PRO A 101 -3.35 -3.83 12.77
N SER A 102 -4.01 -4.84 13.34
CA SER A 102 -3.85 -6.25 12.99
C SER A 102 -4.89 -6.60 11.91
N THR A 103 -4.46 -6.73 10.65
CA THR A 103 -5.37 -7.01 9.52
C THR A 103 -4.97 -8.30 8.82
N ALA A 104 -5.74 -9.37 9.04
CA ALA A 104 -5.47 -10.69 8.48
C ALA A 104 -6.15 -10.87 7.11
N ASN A 105 -7.47 -10.68 7.05
CA ASN A 105 -8.25 -10.91 5.83
C ASN A 105 -9.61 -10.18 5.89
N PHE A 106 -10.20 -9.92 4.73
CA PHE A 106 -11.59 -9.47 4.58
C PHE A 106 -12.49 -10.58 4.01
N GLY A 107 -12.25 -11.83 4.44
CA GLY A 107 -12.94 -13.01 3.95
C GLY A 107 -12.15 -13.85 2.94
N GLN A 108 -12.83 -14.81 2.33
CA GLN A 108 -12.23 -15.81 1.45
C GLN A 108 -11.53 -15.17 0.24
N LEU A 109 -10.28 -15.58 -0.03
CA LEU A 109 -9.43 -15.05 -1.10
C LEU A 109 -9.14 -13.54 -0.99
N LYS A 110 -9.30 -12.99 0.22
CA LYS A 110 -9.02 -11.59 0.55
C LYS A 110 -8.01 -11.48 1.69
N HIS A 111 -6.99 -12.33 1.67
CA HIS A 111 -5.95 -12.34 2.68
C HIS A 111 -4.93 -11.22 2.45
N PHE A 112 -4.36 -10.72 3.52
CA PHE A 112 -3.12 -9.96 3.48
C PHE A 112 -1.93 -10.88 3.77
N CYS A 113 -0.71 -10.41 3.52
CA CYS A 113 0.48 -11.08 4.05
C CYS A 113 0.37 -11.22 5.58
N THR A 114 0.86 -12.32 6.14
CA THR A 114 0.81 -12.61 7.58
C THR A 114 1.43 -11.50 8.44
N LYS A 115 2.37 -10.73 7.89
CA LYS A 115 2.95 -9.57 8.57
C LYS A 115 1.89 -8.55 9.00
N PHE A 116 0.88 -8.27 8.17
CA PHE A 116 -0.16 -7.29 8.49
C PHE A 116 -1.01 -7.70 9.69
N GLN A 117 -1.21 -9.00 9.90
CA GLN A 117 -1.85 -9.53 11.11
C GLN A 117 -0.93 -9.39 12.32
N ALA A 118 0.37 -9.69 12.15
CA ALA A 118 1.35 -9.69 13.23
C ALA A 118 1.91 -8.31 13.59
N LEU A 119 1.60 -7.24 12.84
CA LEU A 119 2.23 -5.91 13.01
C LEU A 119 2.23 -5.38 14.45
N PRO A 120 1.12 -5.44 15.23
CA PRO A 120 1.14 -4.96 16.60
C PRO A 120 2.12 -5.72 17.48
N ASP A 121 2.19 -7.04 17.32
CA ASP A 121 3.08 -7.91 18.08
C ASP A 121 4.54 -7.72 17.65
N LEU A 122 4.80 -7.59 16.35
CA LEU A 122 6.14 -7.30 15.83
C LEU A 122 6.67 -6.00 16.42
N VAL A 123 5.88 -4.93 16.42
CA VAL A 123 6.30 -3.65 17.00
C VAL A 123 6.49 -3.74 18.51
N ALA A 124 5.54 -4.34 19.23
CA ALA A 124 5.62 -4.46 20.68
C ALA A 124 6.85 -5.25 21.15
N ASN A 125 7.19 -6.33 20.45
CA ASN A 125 8.29 -7.20 20.85
C ASN A 125 9.65 -6.70 20.35
N SER A 126 9.76 -6.23 19.10
CA SER A 126 11.02 -5.67 18.58
C SER A 126 11.43 -4.39 19.27
N LEU A 127 10.47 -3.61 19.79
CA LEU A 127 10.72 -2.34 20.47
C LEU A 127 10.32 -2.39 21.94
N TYR A 128 10.41 -3.56 22.58
CA TYR A 128 9.98 -3.77 23.97
C TYR A 128 10.55 -2.73 24.95
N GLU A 129 11.85 -2.41 24.84
CA GLU A 129 12.54 -1.45 25.70
C GLU A 129 12.05 0.00 25.53
N ARG A 130 11.41 0.31 24.39
CA ARG A 130 10.81 1.62 24.12
C ARG A 130 9.41 1.75 24.72
N HIS A 131 8.83 0.65 25.23
CA HIS A 131 7.48 0.57 25.77
C HIS A 131 6.42 1.28 24.90
N PRO A 132 6.32 0.94 23.60
CA PRO A 132 5.40 1.62 22.69
C PRO A 132 3.94 1.42 23.15
N ARG A 133 3.20 2.51 23.32
CA ARG A 133 1.75 2.44 23.53
C ARG A 133 1.06 2.21 22.20
N ILE A 134 0.48 1.02 22.00
CA ILE A 134 -0.12 0.62 20.73
C ILE A 134 -1.65 0.65 20.81
N LEU A 135 -2.26 1.42 19.92
CA LEU A 135 -3.67 1.32 19.56
C LEU A 135 -3.83 0.39 18.37
N SER A 136 -4.66 -0.63 18.54
CA SER A 136 -4.88 -1.65 17.52
C SER A 136 -6.32 -2.13 17.54
N PHE A 137 -6.76 -2.61 16.39
CA PHE A 137 -7.92 -3.47 16.24
C PHE A 137 -7.50 -4.73 15.46
N ALA A 138 -8.32 -5.77 15.56
CA ALA A 138 -8.21 -6.96 14.71
C ALA A 138 -9.23 -6.90 13.56
N VAL A 139 -8.84 -7.42 12.40
CA VAL A 139 -9.77 -7.78 11.31
C VAL A 139 -9.39 -9.15 10.80
N ASP A 140 -10.34 -10.07 10.92
CA ASP A 140 -10.23 -11.46 10.48
C ASP A 140 -11.66 -12.01 10.36
N GLU A 141 -12.20 -12.00 9.15
CA GLU A 141 -13.59 -12.40 8.91
C GLU A 141 -13.76 -13.93 8.81
N LEU A 142 -12.66 -14.67 8.62
CA LEU A 142 -12.68 -16.12 8.42
C LEU A 142 -12.60 -16.90 9.73
N GLU A 143 -11.61 -16.62 10.59
CA GLU A 143 -11.41 -17.39 11.83
C GLU A 143 -12.01 -16.70 13.05
N ALA A 144 -11.68 -15.42 13.26
CA ALA A 144 -12.19 -14.66 14.41
C ALA A 144 -13.60 -14.06 14.18
N HIS A 145 -14.08 -14.02 12.94
CA HIS A 145 -15.32 -13.35 12.53
C HIS A 145 -15.41 -11.88 12.98
N ILE A 146 -14.29 -11.15 12.88
CA ILE A 146 -14.20 -9.72 13.20
C ILE A 146 -14.07 -8.93 11.90
N SER A 147 -15.13 -8.22 11.52
CA SER A 147 -15.13 -7.30 10.39
C SER A 147 -14.40 -5.99 10.72
N LEU A 148 -14.03 -5.21 9.70
CA LEU A 148 -13.48 -3.87 9.86
C LEU A 148 -14.36 -2.97 10.75
N ARG A 149 -15.68 -3.05 10.59
CA ARG A 149 -16.61 -2.24 11.38
C ARG A 149 -16.57 -2.64 12.86
N GLU A 150 -16.51 -3.93 13.16
CA GLU A 150 -16.42 -4.42 14.54
C GLU A 150 -15.08 -4.04 15.18
N GLY A 151 -13.97 -4.19 14.45
CA GLY A 151 -12.66 -3.76 14.91
C GLY A 151 -12.60 -2.25 15.23
N LEU A 152 -13.18 -1.41 14.37
CA LEU A 152 -13.26 0.05 14.61
C LEU A 152 -14.22 0.40 15.75
N MET A 153 -15.32 -0.35 15.92
CA MET A 153 -16.23 -0.16 17.06
C MET A 153 -15.53 -0.44 18.39
N GLU A 154 -14.76 -1.53 18.47
CA GLU A 154 -13.95 -1.89 19.64
C GLU A 154 -12.89 -0.82 19.93
N LEU A 155 -12.18 -0.35 18.90
CA LEU A 155 -11.19 0.71 19.05
C LEU A 155 -11.84 2.02 19.57
N GLY A 156 -13.01 2.38 19.07
CA GLY A 156 -13.76 3.54 19.56
C GLY A 156 -14.17 3.41 21.03
N ALA A 157 -14.59 2.21 21.46
CA ALA A 157 -14.93 1.96 22.87
C ALA A 157 -13.71 2.12 23.80
N ARG A 158 -12.56 1.58 23.39
CA ARG A 158 -11.27 1.75 24.11
C ARG A 158 -10.84 3.20 24.24
N LEU A 159 -11.15 4.01 23.24
CA LEU A 159 -10.94 5.46 23.23
C LEU A 159 -11.95 6.23 24.11
N GLY A 160 -12.90 5.55 24.75
CA GLY A 160 -13.92 6.16 25.61
C GLY A 160 -15.09 6.81 24.86
N GLU A 161 -15.26 6.49 23.58
CA GLU A 161 -16.29 7.09 22.74
C GLU A 161 -17.64 6.39 22.83
N ARG A 162 -18.71 7.16 22.68
CA ARG A 162 -20.06 6.61 22.68
C ARG A 162 -20.30 5.83 21.38
N PRO A 163 -20.97 4.67 21.41
CA PRO A 163 -21.22 3.86 20.21
C PRO A 163 -21.86 4.62 19.03
N ARG A 164 -22.71 5.62 19.31
CA ARG A 164 -23.30 6.48 18.27
C ARG A 164 -22.26 7.30 17.52
N ASP A 165 -21.32 7.90 18.26
CA ASP A 165 -20.29 8.77 17.70
C ASP A 165 -19.27 7.94 16.91
N VAL A 166 -18.92 6.75 17.43
CA VAL A 166 -18.06 5.79 16.72
C VAL A 166 -18.70 5.32 15.41
N LYS A 167 -20.00 4.95 15.40
CA LYS A 167 -20.70 4.58 14.16
C LYS A 167 -20.71 5.71 13.13
N ALA A 168 -20.92 6.95 13.56
CA ALA A 168 -20.87 8.11 12.69
C ALA A 168 -19.47 8.33 12.10
N ALA A 169 -18.42 8.19 12.93
CA ALA A 169 -17.03 8.27 12.49
C ALA A 169 -16.67 7.17 11.48
N ILE A 170 -17.08 5.92 11.72
CA ILE A 170 -16.88 4.80 10.79
C ILE A 170 -17.57 5.07 9.45
N HIS A 171 -18.82 5.55 9.47
CA HIS A 171 -19.55 5.86 8.24
C HIS A 171 -18.84 6.96 7.43
N ALA A 172 -18.45 8.05 8.09
CA ALA A 172 -17.71 9.13 7.44
C ALA A 172 -16.36 8.66 6.88
N ALA A 173 -15.62 7.84 7.63
CA ALA A 173 -14.32 7.31 7.22
C ALA A 173 -14.41 6.39 6.00
N LEU A 174 -15.39 5.48 5.96
CA LEU A 174 -15.60 4.61 4.81
C LEU A 174 -16.07 5.39 3.58
N HIS A 175 -16.95 6.36 3.76
CA HIS A 175 -17.40 7.22 2.68
C HIS A 175 -16.25 8.04 2.08
N GLU A 176 -15.40 8.65 2.91
CA GLU A 176 -14.27 9.45 2.43
C GLU A 176 -13.21 8.58 1.75
N GLN A 177 -12.94 7.38 2.28
CA GLN A 177 -12.07 6.40 1.63
C GLN A 177 -12.58 6.03 0.23
N GLN A 178 -13.86 5.68 0.11
CA GLN A 178 -14.46 5.36 -1.20
C GLN A 178 -14.38 6.54 -2.15
N ARG A 179 -14.70 7.76 -1.68
CA ARG A 179 -14.62 8.98 -2.49
C ARG A 179 -13.20 9.22 -3.02
N ALA A 180 -12.18 9.05 -2.18
CA ALA A 180 -10.78 9.21 -2.55
C ALA A 180 -10.34 8.16 -3.59
N GLU A 181 -10.68 6.88 -3.37
CA GLU A 181 -10.39 5.79 -4.33
C GLU A 181 -11.04 6.05 -5.69
N GLU A 182 -12.32 6.42 -5.70
CA GLU A 182 -13.01 6.71 -6.95
C GLU A 182 -12.46 7.96 -7.65
N MET A 183 -11.94 8.94 -6.91
CA MET A 183 -11.30 10.13 -7.47
C MET A 183 -10.02 9.76 -8.21
N LEU A 184 -9.14 8.95 -7.59
CA LEU A 184 -7.93 8.44 -8.23
C LEU A 184 -8.27 7.61 -9.47
N ALA A 185 -9.21 6.67 -9.35
CA ALA A 185 -9.63 5.85 -10.48
C ALA A 185 -10.26 6.67 -11.61
N ARG A 186 -10.98 7.76 -11.32
CA ARG A 186 -11.48 8.70 -12.33
C ARG A 186 -10.32 9.44 -13.00
N ALA A 187 -9.41 10.03 -12.21
CA ALA A 187 -8.27 10.77 -12.73
C ALA A 187 -7.40 9.91 -13.67
N GLN A 188 -7.09 8.68 -13.28
CA GLN A 188 -6.32 7.75 -14.13
C GLN A 188 -7.05 7.39 -15.43
N ARG A 189 -8.38 7.19 -15.38
CA ARG A 189 -9.17 6.94 -16.59
C ARG A 189 -9.19 8.16 -17.51
N ASP A 190 -9.38 9.35 -16.96
CA ASP A 190 -9.40 10.59 -17.73
C ASP A 190 -8.04 10.85 -18.40
N LEU A 191 -6.94 10.54 -17.69
CA LEU A 191 -5.58 10.57 -18.22
C LEU A 191 -5.43 9.61 -19.42
N LEU A 192 -5.79 8.33 -19.24
CA LEU A 192 -5.76 7.33 -20.32
C LEU A 192 -6.57 7.75 -21.55
N ASP A 193 -7.80 8.19 -21.34
CA ASP A 193 -8.69 8.66 -22.41
C ASP A 193 -8.09 9.87 -23.16
N SER A 194 -7.38 10.75 -22.45
CA SER A 194 -6.72 11.91 -23.06
C SER A 194 -5.55 11.49 -23.96
N ILE A 195 -4.75 10.51 -23.54
CA ILE A 195 -3.61 9.98 -24.30
C ILE A 195 -4.11 9.22 -25.54
N GLU A 196 -5.17 8.44 -25.40
CA GLU A 196 -5.77 7.68 -26.51
C GLU A 196 -6.37 8.56 -27.61
N ARG A 197 -6.73 9.81 -27.28
CA ARG A 197 -7.17 10.82 -28.26
C ARG A 197 -6.02 11.46 -29.03
N LEU A 198 -4.76 11.32 -28.56
CA LEU A 198 -3.61 11.85 -29.28
C LEU A 198 -3.32 11.04 -30.54
N PRO A 199 -2.86 11.69 -31.63
CA PRO A 199 -2.39 11.00 -32.83
C PRO A 199 -1.26 10.01 -32.51
N ARG A 200 -1.26 8.84 -33.15
CA ARG A 200 -0.29 7.75 -32.88
C ARG A 200 1.18 8.21 -32.95
N GLY A 201 1.51 9.11 -33.87
CA GLY A 201 2.90 9.60 -34.06
C GLY A 201 3.40 10.59 -33.01
N GLY A 202 2.55 11.03 -32.07
CA GLY A 202 2.92 11.96 -30.98
C GLY A 202 2.44 11.49 -29.61
N ARG A 203 2.02 10.24 -29.48
CA ARG A 203 1.54 9.67 -28.22
C ARG A 203 2.74 9.25 -27.35
N PRO A 204 2.83 9.68 -26.09
CA PRO A 204 3.83 9.16 -25.17
C PRO A 204 3.58 7.67 -24.90
N LEU A 205 4.64 6.93 -24.58
CA LEU A 205 4.48 5.55 -24.10
C LEU A 205 3.71 5.57 -22.79
N THR A 206 2.66 4.76 -22.69
CA THR A 206 1.90 4.59 -21.45
C THR A 206 2.39 3.35 -20.73
N ILE A 207 2.94 3.50 -19.54
CA ILE A 207 3.51 2.42 -18.75
C ILE A 207 2.66 2.18 -17.50
N LEU A 208 2.20 0.94 -17.33
CA LEU A 208 1.53 0.51 -16.11
C LEU A 208 2.55 0.06 -15.07
N VAL A 209 2.63 0.78 -13.95
CA VAL A 209 3.35 0.32 -12.76
C VAL A 209 2.41 -0.54 -11.91
N ALA A 210 2.74 -1.81 -11.76
CA ALA A 210 2.01 -2.78 -10.96
C ALA A 210 2.83 -3.18 -9.73
N ALA A 211 2.48 -2.62 -8.58
CA ALA A 211 3.15 -2.90 -7.32
C ALA A 211 2.18 -2.69 -6.16
N HIS A 212 2.52 -3.26 -5.00
CA HIS A 212 1.85 -2.88 -3.77
C HIS A 212 1.91 -1.34 -3.56
N PRO A 213 0.88 -0.68 -3.01
CA PRO A 213 0.85 0.79 -2.89
C PRO A 213 2.07 1.38 -2.16
N TYR A 214 2.56 0.69 -1.12
CA TYR A 214 3.75 1.09 -0.36
C TYR A 214 5.09 0.82 -1.08
N VAL A 215 5.06 0.18 -2.24
CA VAL A 215 6.20 -0.02 -3.13
C VAL A 215 6.12 0.98 -4.28
N ALA A 216 4.94 1.19 -4.86
CA ALA A 216 4.71 2.13 -5.95
C ALA A 216 4.93 3.59 -5.52
N HIS A 217 4.34 3.98 -4.38
CA HIS A 217 4.20 5.40 -4.00
C HIS A 217 5.16 5.85 -2.89
N ASP A 218 5.95 4.94 -2.35
CA ASP A 218 6.97 5.30 -1.37
C ASP A 218 8.20 5.89 -2.07
N PRO A 219 8.64 7.12 -1.73
CA PRO A 219 9.70 7.78 -2.49
C PRO A 219 11.06 7.10 -2.37
N PHE A 220 11.32 6.35 -1.29
CA PHE A 220 12.56 5.60 -1.16
C PHE A 220 12.55 4.29 -1.95
N VAL A 221 11.37 3.69 -2.15
CA VAL A 221 11.21 2.40 -2.85
C VAL A 221 10.88 2.58 -4.32
N GLY A 222 9.80 3.31 -4.61
CA GLY A 222 9.24 3.52 -5.95
C GLY A 222 9.78 4.74 -6.68
N GLY A 223 10.24 5.75 -5.94
CA GLY A 223 10.59 7.07 -6.50
C GLY A 223 11.59 7.01 -7.65
N ALA A 224 12.68 6.26 -7.51
CA ALA A 224 13.69 6.13 -8.57
C ALA A 224 13.14 5.47 -9.85
N VAL A 225 12.16 4.57 -9.73
CA VAL A 225 11.52 3.94 -10.90
C VAL A 225 10.59 4.93 -11.59
N GLU A 226 9.78 5.66 -10.83
CA GLU A 226 8.89 6.69 -11.37
C GLU A 226 9.69 7.79 -12.07
N ASP A 227 10.73 8.32 -11.41
CA ASP A 227 11.59 9.37 -11.94
C ASP A 227 12.25 8.93 -13.26
N ALA A 228 12.78 7.69 -13.31
CA ALA A 228 13.40 7.15 -14.51
C ALA A 228 12.40 6.97 -15.67
N LEU A 229 11.18 6.48 -15.39
CA LEU A 229 10.12 6.34 -16.41
C LEU A 229 9.70 7.71 -16.96
N ARG A 230 9.49 8.70 -16.08
CA ARG A 230 9.12 10.06 -16.48
C ARG A 230 10.24 10.78 -17.22
N ALA A 231 11.50 10.62 -16.78
CA ALA A 231 12.68 11.15 -17.47
C ALA A 231 12.84 10.55 -18.87
N ALA A 232 12.47 9.28 -19.03
CA ALA A 232 12.39 8.62 -20.32
C ALA A 232 11.18 9.08 -21.16
N GLY A 233 10.37 10.03 -20.71
CA GLY A 233 9.24 10.60 -21.47
C GLY A 233 8.02 9.68 -21.57
N ALA A 234 7.91 8.69 -20.68
CA ALA A 234 6.72 7.86 -20.56
C ALA A 234 5.68 8.52 -19.66
N GLU A 235 4.40 8.28 -19.97
CA GLU A 235 3.31 8.54 -19.05
C GLU A 235 3.11 7.32 -18.14
N VAL A 236 3.04 7.57 -16.83
CA VAL A 236 2.99 6.51 -15.82
C VAL A 236 1.59 6.45 -15.23
N ILE A 237 1.02 5.25 -15.24
CA ILE A 237 -0.24 4.94 -14.56
C ILE A 237 0.00 3.79 -13.56
N TYR A 238 -0.86 3.65 -12.57
CA TYR A 238 -0.69 2.71 -11.47
C TYR A 238 -1.83 1.69 -11.39
N ALA A 239 -1.46 0.43 -11.18
CA ALA A 239 -2.43 -0.65 -11.03
C ALA A 239 -3.29 -0.48 -9.77
N ASP A 240 -2.76 0.10 -8.69
CA ASP A 240 -3.48 0.31 -7.43
C ASP A 240 -4.40 1.54 -7.42
N GLU A 241 -4.32 2.38 -8.45
CA GLU A 241 -5.26 3.47 -8.73
C GLU A 241 -6.45 3.02 -9.61
N TYR A 242 -6.46 1.77 -10.07
CA TYR A 242 -7.63 1.20 -10.73
C TYR A 242 -8.74 0.88 -9.71
N ASP A 243 -9.98 0.76 -10.19
CA ASP A 243 -11.13 0.38 -9.36
C ASP A 243 -10.90 -1.01 -8.74
N ARG A 244 -10.69 -1.03 -7.41
CA ARG A 244 -10.32 -2.23 -6.64
C ARG A 244 -11.35 -3.35 -6.76
N GLU A 245 -12.64 -3.03 -6.76
CA GLU A 245 -13.70 -4.03 -6.85
C GLU A 245 -13.73 -4.67 -8.24
N ARG A 246 -13.62 -3.85 -9.29
CA ARG A 246 -13.54 -4.32 -10.68
C ARG A 246 -12.28 -5.15 -10.92
N ALA A 247 -11.14 -4.69 -10.42
CA ALA A 247 -9.89 -5.46 -10.50
C ALA A 247 -10.01 -6.79 -9.77
N TYR A 248 -10.48 -6.80 -8.52
CA TYR A 248 -10.70 -8.03 -7.76
C TYR A 248 -11.56 -9.03 -8.55
N LYS A 249 -12.67 -8.59 -9.15
CA LYS A 249 -13.53 -9.44 -10.00
C LYS A 249 -12.79 -9.93 -11.26
N LYS A 250 -12.07 -9.06 -11.96
CA LYS A 250 -11.30 -9.40 -13.18
C LYS A 250 -10.19 -10.41 -12.89
N SER A 251 -9.60 -10.39 -11.70
CA SER A 251 -8.52 -11.30 -11.29
C SER A 251 -8.89 -12.79 -11.34
N PHE A 252 -10.18 -13.13 -11.30
CA PHE A 252 -10.64 -14.52 -11.41
C PHE A 252 -10.48 -15.10 -12.82
N GLU A 253 -10.33 -14.26 -13.84
CA GLU A 253 -9.95 -14.70 -15.19
C GLU A 253 -8.49 -15.21 -15.23
N PHE A 254 -7.65 -14.74 -14.30
CA PHE A 254 -6.26 -15.18 -14.16
C PHE A 254 -6.15 -16.42 -13.26
N SER A 255 -6.73 -16.37 -12.06
CA SER A 255 -6.63 -17.46 -11.09
C SER A 255 -7.83 -17.53 -10.15
N ALA A 256 -8.40 -18.74 -10.04
CA ALA A 256 -9.44 -19.05 -9.07
C ALA A 256 -8.91 -19.15 -7.62
N THR A 257 -7.60 -19.31 -7.42
CA THR A 257 -7.02 -19.70 -6.13
C THR A 257 -6.04 -18.69 -5.53
N LEU A 258 -5.69 -17.61 -6.24
CA LEU A 258 -4.83 -16.54 -5.70
C LEU A 258 -5.42 -15.99 -4.39
N PRO A 259 -4.72 -16.08 -3.23
CA PRO A 259 -5.36 -15.81 -1.94
C PRO A 259 -5.25 -14.34 -1.49
N TRP A 260 -4.29 -13.58 -2.01
CA TRP A 260 -3.98 -12.25 -1.50
C TRP A 260 -4.76 -11.15 -2.21
N ILE A 261 -5.45 -10.31 -1.44
CA ILE A 261 -6.34 -9.27 -1.96
C ILE A 261 -5.60 -8.24 -2.83
N VAL A 262 -4.44 -7.77 -2.39
CA VAL A 262 -3.69 -6.76 -3.14
C VAL A 262 -3.16 -7.35 -4.45
N ASN A 263 -2.57 -8.56 -4.41
CA ASN A 263 -2.13 -9.24 -5.62
C ASN A 263 -3.29 -9.52 -6.59
N ARG A 264 -4.49 -9.87 -6.10
CA ARG A 264 -5.69 -9.98 -6.94
C ARG A 264 -6.02 -8.67 -7.63
N GLU A 265 -6.02 -7.57 -6.89
CA GLU A 265 -6.30 -6.26 -7.45
C GLU A 265 -5.25 -5.84 -8.49
N LEU A 266 -3.96 -6.07 -8.23
CA LEU A 266 -2.89 -5.78 -9.20
C LEU A 266 -3.04 -6.60 -10.48
N VAL A 267 -3.24 -7.92 -10.37
CA VAL A 267 -3.47 -8.80 -11.52
C VAL A 267 -4.72 -8.38 -12.30
N GLY A 268 -5.81 -8.09 -11.61
CA GLY A 268 -7.05 -7.65 -12.22
C GLY A 268 -6.91 -6.34 -12.97
N ALA A 269 -6.15 -5.39 -12.43
CA ALA A 269 -5.84 -4.12 -13.08
C ALA A 269 -4.93 -4.33 -14.30
N ILE A 270 -3.91 -5.19 -14.21
CA ILE A 270 -3.07 -5.58 -15.34
C ILE A 270 -3.94 -6.12 -16.49
N LEU A 271 -4.83 -7.07 -16.21
CA LEU A 271 -5.72 -7.62 -17.23
C LEU A 271 -6.69 -6.58 -17.80
N ALA A 272 -7.22 -5.68 -16.98
CA ALA A 272 -8.17 -4.66 -17.42
C ALA A 272 -7.53 -3.56 -18.29
N LEU A 273 -6.25 -3.26 -18.05
CA LEU A 273 -5.52 -2.20 -18.73
C LEU A 273 -4.56 -2.71 -19.81
N HIS A 274 -4.42 -4.02 -19.97
CA HIS A 274 -3.48 -4.68 -20.87
C HIS A 274 -3.43 -4.07 -22.27
N ASP A 275 -4.60 -3.85 -22.88
CA ASP A 275 -4.70 -3.36 -24.25
C ASP A 275 -4.62 -1.83 -24.37
N ARG A 276 -4.57 -1.12 -23.23
CA ARG A 276 -4.54 0.35 -23.14
C ARG A 276 -3.16 0.92 -22.80
N VAL A 277 -2.18 0.06 -22.53
CA VAL A 277 -0.81 0.46 -22.16
C VAL A 277 0.21 -0.10 -23.14
N ASP A 278 1.39 0.51 -23.24
CA ASP A 278 2.47 0.03 -24.12
C ASP A 278 3.38 -0.98 -23.42
N GLY A 279 3.53 -0.89 -22.10
CA GLY A 279 4.35 -1.81 -21.31
C GLY A 279 3.92 -1.86 -19.84
N ILE A 280 4.37 -2.89 -19.14
CA ILE A 280 4.08 -3.10 -17.72
C ILE A 280 5.41 -3.18 -16.95
N VAL A 281 5.51 -2.42 -15.86
CA VAL A 281 6.60 -2.54 -14.89
C VAL A 281 6.03 -3.12 -13.62
N ILE A 282 6.42 -4.34 -13.28
CA ILE A 282 6.06 -4.99 -12.02
C ILE A 282 7.13 -4.68 -11.00
N MET A 283 6.74 -4.18 -9.82
CA MET A 283 7.70 -3.90 -8.74
C MET A 283 7.36 -4.65 -7.46
N SER A 284 8.38 -5.20 -6.81
CA SER A 284 8.25 -5.86 -5.52
C SER A 284 9.37 -5.47 -4.55
N ALA A 285 9.10 -5.56 -3.25
CA ALA A 285 10.03 -5.28 -2.17
C ALA A 285 10.68 -6.58 -1.65
N PHE A 286 11.99 -6.74 -1.78
CA PHE A 286 12.69 -7.97 -1.38
C PHE A 286 12.73 -8.20 0.15
N PRO A 287 12.62 -9.45 0.65
CA PRO A 287 11.95 -10.60 0.03
C PRO A 287 10.43 -10.61 0.29
N CYS A 288 9.60 -10.38 -0.73
CA CYS A 288 8.14 -10.49 -0.62
C CYS A 288 7.65 -11.85 -1.12
N GLY A 289 7.10 -12.67 -0.22
CA GLY A 289 6.56 -13.99 -0.57
C GLY A 289 5.34 -13.97 -1.50
N PRO A 290 4.29 -13.18 -1.21
CA PRO A 290 3.12 -13.08 -2.10
C PRO A 290 3.47 -12.64 -3.52
N ASP A 291 4.36 -11.65 -3.66
CA ASP A 291 4.78 -11.12 -4.95
C ASP A 291 5.68 -12.10 -5.69
N SER A 292 6.62 -12.78 -5.03
CA SER A 292 7.49 -13.75 -5.71
C SER A 292 6.72 -14.86 -6.42
N MET A 293 5.56 -15.26 -5.86
CA MET A 293 4.66 -16.22 -6.50
C MET A 293 3.78 -15.58 -7.57
N THR A 294 3.20 -14.40 -7.29
CA THR A 294 2.25 -13.75 -8.20
C THR A 294 2.96 -13.21 -9.43
N ASP A 295 4.10 -12.55 -9.26
CA ASP A 295 4.85 -11.88 -10.32
C ASP A 295 5.44 -12.90 -11.30
N ASP A 296 5.92 -14.05 -10.81
CA ASP A 296 6.37 -15.16 -11.66
C ASP A 296 5.21 -15.72 -12.50
N ALA A 297 4.03 -15.88 -11.90
CA ALA A 297 2.84 -16.32 -12.63
C ALA A 297 2.41 -15.30 -13.69
N VAL A 298 2.40 -13.99 -13.36
CA VAL A 298 2.05 -12.93 -14.30
C VAL A 298 3.01 -12.90 -15.48
N GLN A 299 4.32 -12.95 -15.24
CA GLN A 299 5.33 -12.95 -16.29
C GLN A 299 5.21 -14.15 -17.24
N ARG A 300 4.78 -15.31 -16.73
CA ARG A 300 4.62 -16.52 -17.54
C ARG A 300 3.30 -16.60 -18.29
N CYS A 301 2.24 -15.97 -17.79
CA CYS A 301 0.88 -16.17 -18.30
C CYS A 301 0.31 -14.93 -19.01
N VAL A 302 0.84 -13.73 -18.77
CA VAL A 302 0.45 -12.52 -19.50
C VAL A 302 1.37 -12.37 -20.70
N HIS A 303 0.81 -12.58 -21.89
CA HIS A 303 1.53 -12.56 -23.17
C HIS A 303 1.13 -11.36 -24.03
N GLY A 304 1.98 -11.00 -24.98
CA GLY A 304 1.67 -9.94 -25.95
C GLY A 304 1.89 -8.51 -25.43
N LYS A 305 2.34 -8.35 -24.18
CA LYS A 305 2.81 -7.08 -23.62
C LYS A 305 4.21 -7.25 -23.05
N PRO A 306 5.17 -6.35 -23.36
CA PRO A 306 6.46 -6.36 -22.68
C PRO A 306 6.29 -6.05 -21.19
N ILE A 307 6.90 -6.89 -20.35
CA ILE A 307 6.86 -6.80 -18.89
C ILE A 307 8.30 -6.68 -18.38
N LEU A 308 8.57 -5.64 -17.58
CA LEU A 308 9.80 -5.49 -16.81
C LEU A 308 9.51 -5.77 -15.34
N ALA A 309 10.09 -6.83 -14.79
CA ALA A 309 10.01 -7.13 -13.36
C ALA A 309 11.22 -6.56 -12.60
N LEU A 310 10.95 -5.72 -11.61
CA LEU A 310 11.94 -5.06 -10.76
C LEU A 310 11.74 -5.48 -9.31
N THR A 311 12.73 -6.17 -8.77
CA THR A 311 12.82 -6.41 -7.33
C THR A 311 13.67 -5.32 -6.71
N VAL A 312 13.06 -4.49 -5.87
CA VAL A 312 13.74 -3.42 -5.14
C VAL A 312 14.23 -3.97 -3.80
N ASP A 313 15.53 -3.78 -3.55
CA ASP A 313 16.19 -4.11 -2.29
C ASP A 313 16.99 -2.91 -1.77
N ALA A 314 17.30 -2.90 -0.47
CA ALA A 314 18.08 -1.86 0.18
C ALA A 314 19.51 -1.69 -0.38
N GLN A 315 20.04 -2.75 -1.00
CA GLN A 315 21.34 -2.74 -1.68
C GLN A 315 21.23 -2.36 -3.16
N SER A 316 20.02 -2.29 -3.73
CA SER A 316 19.85 -1.94 -5.14
C SER A 316 20.30 -0.49 -5.37
N GLY A 317 21.42 -0.32 -6.06
CA GLY A 317 21.85 1.00 -6.53
C GLY A 317 20.89 1.53 -7.59
N THR A 318 20.55 2.82 -7.52
CA THR A 318 19.61 3.48 -8.45
C THR A 318 20.04 3.33 -9.91
N ALA A 319 21.35 3.39 -10.18
CA ALA A 319 21.91 3.25 -11.53
C ALA A 319 21.54 1.94 -12.24
N GLY A 320 21.41 0.83 -11.51
CA GLY A 320 21.00 -0.46 -12.09
C GLY A 320 19.52 -0.50 -12.46
N VAL A 321 18.68 0.24 -11.74
CA VAL A 321 17.25 0.38 -12.02
C VAL A 321 17.03 1.29 -13.22
N GLU A 322 17.70 2.45 -13.26
CA GLU A 322 17.65 3.43 -14.35
C GLU A 322 18.01 2.77 -15.69
N THR A 323 19.16 2.09 -15.76
CA THR A 323 19.62 1.45 -17.02
C THR A 323 18.61 0.41 -17.56
N ARG A 324 17.97 -0.35 -16.66
CA ARG A 324 16.96 -1.34 -17.05
C ARG A 324 15.68 -0.69 -17.57
N ILE A 325 15.27 0.42 -16.96
CA ILE A 325 14.12 1.21 -17.39
C ILE A 325 14.38 1.87 -18.74
N GLU A 326 15.55 2.50 -18.92
CA GLU A 326 15.97 3.07 -20.21
C GLU A 326 15.92 2.02 -21.31
N SER A 327 16.55 0.86 -21.07
CA SER A 327 16.54 -0.25 -22.02
C SER A 327 15.12 -0.74 -22.34
N PHE A 328 14.24 -0.82 -21.33
CA PHE A 328 12.86 -1.22 -21.51
C PHE A 328 12.06 -0.22 -22.37
N VAL A 329 12.19 1.06 -22.08
CA VAL A 329 11.53 2.13 -22.85
C VAL A 329 12.04 2.18 -24.29
N ASP A 330 13.34 1.96 -24.51
CA ASP A 330 13.93 1.93 -25.85
C ASP A 330 13.42 0.75 -26.68
N ILE A 331 13.27 -0.44 -26.06
CA ILE A 331 12.65 -1.60 -26.72
C ILE A 331 11.21 -1.29 -27.14
N LEU A 332 10.42 -0.64 -26.28
CA LEU A 332 9.05 -0.25 -26.59
C LEU A 332 8.97 0.77 -27.72
N ARG A 333 9.85 1.77 -27.73
CA ARG A 333 9.95 2.75 -28.82
C ARG A 333 10.32 2.09 -30.14
N TYR A 334 11.22 1.11 -30.09
CA TYR A 334 11.63 0.35 -31.26
C TYR A 334 10.47 -0.50 -31.81
N GLN A 335 9.67 -1.12 -30.93
CA GLN A 335 8.44 -1.83 -31.31
C GLN A 335 7.40 -0.91 -31.96
N GLN A 336 7.16 0.29 -31.41
CA GLN A 336 6.24 1.27 -32.02
C GLN A 336 6.65 1.70 -33.43
N LYS A 337 7.95 1.68 -33.74
CA LYS A 337 8.50 1.99 -35.07
C LYS A 337 8.46 0.79 -36.04
N GLY A 338 7.91 -0.36 -35.63
CA GLY A 338 7.82 -1.57 -36.46
C GLY A 338 9.08 -2.42 -36.49
N GLY A 339 9.99 -2.26 -35.52
CA GLY A 339 11.31 -2.88 -35.52
C GLY A 339 11.34 -4.39 -35.22
N TYR A 340 10.25 -4.98 -34.73
CA TYR A 340 10.07 -6.43 -34.69
C TYR A 340 9.08 -6.82 -35.78
N LEU A 341 9.60 -7.40 -36.86
CA LEU A 341 8.81 -8.17 -37.80
C LEU A 341 8.21 -9.34 -37.02
N HIS A 342 6.88 -9.40 -37.01
CA HIS A 342 6.13 -10.55 -36.52
C HIS A 342 6.58 -11.79 -37.30
N ASP A 343 7.12 -12.78 -36.60
CA ASP A 343 7.04 -14.18 -37.01
C ASP A 343 6.00 -14.89 -36.14
#